data_AF-A0A416VGA5-F1
#
_entry.id   AF-A0A416VGA5-F1
#
_cell.length_a   1.000
_cell.length_b   1.000
_cell.length_c   1.000
_cell.angle_alpha   90.00
_cell.angle_beta   90.00
_cell.angle_gamma   90.00
#
_symmetry.space_group_name_H-M   'P 1'
#
loop_
_entity.id
_entity.type
_entity.pdbx_description
1 polymer ?
#
loop_
_entity_poly.entity_id
_entity_poly.type
_entity_poly.pdbx_seq_one_letter_code
_entity_poly.pdbx_strand_id
1 'polypeptide(L)' 'MTFAPSCTVSTSDGEIIINNPTDIPTRVSVYAVNGNLVRQEKVVGTFTLTVSPGIYLVKAGRKTEKVVVK' A
#
# COMPACT_ATOMS: atom_id res chain seq x y z
N MET A 1 12.46 11.34 -9.40
CA MET A 1 12.00 10.02 -8.94
C MET A 1 10.80 9.61 -9.79
N THR A 2 10.98 8.63 -10.66
CA THR A 2 9.92 8.12 -11.55
C THR A 2 9.08 7.14 -10.74
N PHE A 3 7.78 7.39 -10.59
CA PHE A 3 6.88 6.51 -9.82
C PHE A 3 6.40 5.37 -10.70
N ALA A 4 6.51 4.11 -10.25
CA ALA A 4 6.00 2.98 -11.02
C ALA A 4 4.46 3.08 -11.14
N PRO A 5 3.89 3.16 -12.35
CA PRO A 5 2.45 3.34 -12.55
C PRO A 5 1.61 2.07 -12.27
N SER A 6 2.25 0.96 -11.93
CA SER A 6 1.69 -0.39 -11.99
C SER A 6 1.58 -1.09 -10.65
N CYS A 7 1.81 -0.41 -9.52
CA CYS A 7 1.58 -1.05 -8.22
C CYS A 7 0.13 -1.53 -8.09
N THR A 8 -0.05 -2.75 -7.58
CA THR A 8 -1.34 -3.32 -7.23
C THR A 8 -1.44 -3.46 -5.72
N VAL A 9 -2.64 -3.27 -5.18
CA VAL A 9 -2.92 -3.46 -3.75
C VAL A 9 -3.97 -4.56 -3.62
N SER A 10 -3.74 -5.50 -2.71
CA SER A 10 -4.71 -6.53 -2.33
C SER A 10 -4.69 -6.73 -0.82
N THR A 11 -5.62 -7.52 -0.31
CA THR A 11 -5.73 -7.85 1.12
C THR A 11 -5.94 -9.34 1.31
N SER A 12 -5.28 -9.91 2.30
CA SER A 12 -5.48 -11.30 2.77
C SER A 12 -5.28 -11.35 4.26
N ASP A 13 -6.19 -11.98 5.01
CA ASP A 13 -6.00 -12.37 6.42
C ASP A 13 -5.37 -11.30 7.34
N GLY A 14 -5.94 -10.08 7.37
CA GLY A 14 -5.39 -8.99 8.20
C GLY A 14 -4.22 -8.22 7.56
N GLU A 15 -3.82 -8.57 6.34
CA GLU A 15 -2.69 -7.97 5.65
C GLU A 15 -3.11 -7.10 4.47
N ILE A 16 -2.34 -6.04 4.27
CA ILE A 16 -2.31 -5.27 3.03
C ILE A 16 -1.06 -5.70 2.26
N ILE A 17 -1.26 -6.19 1.05
CA ILE A 17 -0.19 -6.65 0.15
C ILE A 17 -0.06 -5.64 -0.97
N ILE A 18 1.13 -5.07 -1.13
CA ILE A 18 1.46 -4.14 -2.22
C ILE A 18 2.52 -4.81 -3.09
N ASN A 19 2.20 -5.00 -4.36
CA ASN A 19 3.15 -5.50 -5.34
C ASN A 19 3.60 -4.38 -6.27
N ASN A 20 4.90 -4.09 -6.29
CA ASN A 20 5.53 -3.25 -7.29
C ASN A 20 6.21 -4.16 -8.34
N PRO A 21 5.65 -4.28 -9.56
CA PRO A 21 6.17 -5.20 -10.58
C PRO A 21 7.42 -4.67 -11.28
N THR A 22 8.02 -3.57 -10.79
CA THR A 22 9.21 -2.96 -11.38
C THR A 22 10.34 -2.91 -10.36
N ASP A 23 11.57 -2.86 -10.85
CA ASP A 23 12.77 -2.67 -10.02
C ASP A 23 12.95 -1.21 -9.56
N ILE A 24 12.05 -0.31 -9.96
CA ILE A 24 12.09 1.11 -9.59
C ILE A 24 11.38 1.28 -8.24
N PRO A 25 12.05 1.78 -7.19
CA PRO A 25 11.43 1.97 -5.88
C PRO A 25 10.23 2.92 -5.95
N THR A 26 9.09 2.47 -5.45
CA THR A 26 7.87 3.28 -5.36
C THR A 26 7.57 3.62 -3.92
N ARG A 27 7.31 4.90 -3.65
CA ARG A 27 6.87 5.34 -2.33
C ARG A 27 5.43 4.91 -2.10
N VAL A 28 5.22 4.17 -1.02
CA VAL A 28 3.90 3.74 -0.56
C VAL A 28 3.60 4.38 0.79
N SER A 29 2.37 4.82 0.98
CA SER A 29 1.88 5.36 2.25
C SER A 29 0.51 4.78 2.53
N VAL A 30 0.36 4.17 3.70
CA VAL A 30 -0.87 3.56 4.18
C VAL A 30 -1.45 4.45 5.27
N TYR A 31 -2.69 4.85 5.10
CA TYR A 31 -3.44 5.66 6.04
C TYR A 31 -4.64 4.86 6.55
N ALA A 32 -4.94 5.00 7.83
CA ALA A 32 -6.25 4.59 8.35
C ALA A 32 -7.33 5.53 7.80
N VAL A 33 -8.59 5.08 7.77
CA VAL A 33 -9.72 5.88 7.23
C VAL A 33 -9.91 7.25 7.92
N ASN A 34 -9.44 7.38 9.16
CA ASN A 34 -9.44 8.66 9.90
C ASN A 34 -8.32 9.63 9.46
N GLY A 35 -7.51 9.27 8.48
CA GLY A 35 -6.42 10.09 7.95
C GLY A 35 -5.07 9.89 8.62
N ASN A 36 -4.98 9.09 9.69
CA ASN A 36 -3.71 8.84 10.36
C ASN A 36 -2.78 7.99 9.50
N LEU A 37 -1.52 8.42 9.37
CA LEU A 37 -0.49 7.63 8.69
C LEU A 37 -0.15 6.41 9.56
N VAL A 38 -0.37 5.22 9.00
CA VAL A 38 -0.06 3.93 9.64
C VAL A 38 1.36 3.49 9.29
N ARG A 39 1.71 3.60 8.00
CA ARG A 39 3.03 3.19 7.50
C ARG A 39 3.42 3.97 6.26
N GLN A 40 4.72 4.17 6.09
CA GLN A 40 5.31 4.67 4.86
C GLN A 40 6.57 3.89 4.54
N GLU A 41 6.73 3.51 3.28
CA GLU A 41 7.81 2.61 2.85
C GLU A 41 8.22 2.91 1.39
N LYS A 42 9.46 2.57 1.03
CA LYS A 42 9.87 2.48 -0.37
C LYS A 42 9.86 1.01 -0.79
N VAL A 43 8.97 0.65 -1.69
CA VAL A 43 8.73 -0.75 -2.09
C VAL A 43 9.39 -1.04 -3.43
N VAL A 44 10.19 -2.11 -3.47
CA VAL A 44 10.68 -2.81 -4.67
C VAL A 44 10.22 -4.27 -4.53
N GLY A 45 9.55 -4.83 -5.53
CA GLY A 45 8.89 -6.13 -5.40
C GLY A 45 7.66 -6.10 -4.49
N THR A 46 7.47 -7.15 -3.69
CA THR A 46 6.30 -7.31 -2.81
C THR A 46 6.57 -6.79 -1.40
N PHE A 47 5.61 -6.05 -0.86
CA PHE A 47 5.59 -5.62 0.54
C PHE A 47 4.28 -6.01 1.19
N THR A 48 4.35 -6.53 2.41
CA THR A 48 3.20 -6.95 3.21
C THR A 48 3.17 -6.18 4.52
N LEU A 49 1.99 -5.71 4.90
CA LEU A 49 1.74 -5.00 6.15
C LEU A 49 0.55 -5.61 6.89
N THR A 50 0.81 -6.23 8.03
CA THR A 50 -0.22 -6.67 8.97
C THR A 50 -0.85 -5.46 9.67
N VAL A 51 -2.18 -5.39 9.68
CA VAL A 51 -2.95 -4.32 10.32
C VAL A 51 -4.18 -4.91 11.02
N SER A 52 -4.76 -4.16 11.95
CA SER A 52 -6.05 -4.53 12.52
C SER A 52 -7.16 -4.43 11.46
N PRO A 53 -8.26 -5.20 11.58
CA PRO A 53 -9.42 -5.09 10.70
C PRO A 53 -9.91 -3.64 10.60
N GLY A 54 -10.26 -3.20 9.40
CA GLY A 54 -10.66 -1.82 9.15
C GLY A 54 -10.53 -1.37 7.71
N ILE A 55 -10.77 -0.08 7.49
CA ILE A 55 -10.67 0.57 6.18
C ILE A 55 -9.38 1.38 6.12
N TYR A 56 -8.62 1.20 5.03
CA TYR A 56 -7.36 1.88 4.80
C TYR A 56 -7.32 2.53 3.42
N LEU A 57 -6.56 3.62 3.31
CA LEU A 57 -6.20 4.27 2.05
C LEU A 57 -4.73 4.00 1.78
N VAL A 58 -4.44 3.34 0.66
CA VAL A 58 -3.09 3.00 0.23
C VAL A 58 -2.73 3.88 -0.95
N LYS A 59 -1.77 4.79 -0.74
CA LYS A 59 -1.19 5.64 -1.78
C LYS A 59 0.12 5.03 -2.25
N ALA A 60 0.12 4.47 -3.46
CA ALA A 60 1.30 3.92 -4.12
C ALA A 60 1.64 4.76 -5.35
N GLY A 61 2.67 5.60 -5.23
CA GLY A 61 3.02 6.58 -6.26
C GLY A 61 1.88 7.56 -6.56
N ARG A 62 1.36 7.54 -7.80
CA ARG A 62 0.23 8.39 -8.24
C ARG A 62 -1.14 7.75 -8.03
N LYS A 63 -1.20 6.47 -7.66
CA LYS A 63 -2.45 5.75 -7.40
C LYS A 63 -2.81 5.82 -5.92
N THR A 64 -4.10 5.92 -5.65
CA THR A 64 -4.66 5.79 -4.30
C THR A 64 -5.79 4.79 -4.38
N GLU A 65 -5.77 3.82 -3.46
CA GLU A 65 -6.73 2.72 -3.42
C GLU A 65 -7.30 2.58 -2.02
N LYS A 66 -8.62 2.39 -1.93
CA LYS A 66 -9.30 2.13 -0.66
C LYS A 66 -9.44 0.62 -0.50
N VAL A 67 -8.92 0.08 0.58
CA VAL A 67 -8.99 -1.35 0.88
C VAL A 67 -9.73 -1.60 2.19
N VAL A 68 -10.40 -2.75 2.27
CA VAL A 68 -11.09 -3.23 3.46
C VAL A 68 -10.36 -4.48 3.93
N VAL A 69 -9.77 -4.40 5.12
CA VAL A 69 -9.12 -5.53 5.77
C VAL A 69 -10.11 -6.16 6.74
N LYS A 70 -10.36 -7.45 6.58
CA LYS A 70 -11.25 -8.25 7.41
C LYS A 70 -10.51 -8.89 8.57
#